data_AF-A0A444X5F3-F1
#
_entry.id   AF-A0A444X5F3-F1
#
_cell.length_a   1.000
_cell.length_b   1.000
_cell.length_c   1.000
_cell.angle_alpha   90.00
_cell.angle_beta   90.00
_cell.angle_gamma   90.00
#
_symmetry.space_group_name_H-M   'P 1'
#
loop_
_entity.id
_entity.type
_entity.pdbx_description
1 polymer ?
#
loop_
_entity_poly.entity_id
_entity_poly.type
_entity_poly.pdbx_seq_one_letter_code
_entity_poly.pdbx_strand_id
1 'polypeptide(L)'
;MLPPTFAFNAHTNISEISPFYCASYDSASSTIMDSTLKEIYALSMQYLVRFGFPYFIKDSDWDTDVILMDLKMSITNKPAYEFHCASQKQFTIIEQHIEKFFQKRAYIGSTIESPIIQATVKDFDLNKTIRK
;
A
#
# COMPACT_ATOMS: atom_id res chain seq x y z
N MET A 1 14.34 18.83 6.37
CA MET A 1 13.68 17.58 6.79
C MET A 1 12.21 17.90 6.98
N LEU A 2 11.33 17.41 6.10
CA LEU A 2 9.88 17.62 6.26
C LEU A 2 9.40 16.92 7.54
N PRO A 3 8.47 17.50 8.31
CA PRO A 3 7.98 16.84 9.49
C PRO A 3 7.33 15.51 9.08
N PRO A 4 7.60 14.41 9.79
CA PRO A 4 7.14 13.07 9.43
C PRO A 4 5.61 12.93 9.31
N THR A 5 4.83 13.90 9.83
CA THR A 5 3.39 13.99 9.66
C THR A 5 2.93 14.15 8.20
N PHE A 6 3.77 14.71 7.32
CA PHE A 6 3.41 14.88 5.89
C PHE A 6 3.20 13.53 5.18
N ALA A 7 3.96 12.51 5.55
CA ALA A 7 3.83 11.19 4.94
C ALA A 7 2.54 10.48 5.37
N PHE A 8 2.10 10.67 6.62
CA PHE A 8 0.86 10.08 7.11
C PHE A 8 -0.37 10.68 6.46
N ASN A 9 -0.35 11.99 6.24
CA ASN A 9 -1.47 12.70 5.59
C ASN A 9 -1.61 12.41 4.09
N ALA A 10 -0.67 11.68 3.49
CA ALA A 10 -0.82 11.18 2.13
C ALA A 10 -1.66 9.90 2.05
N HIS A 11 -1.94 9.24 3.18
CA HIS A 11 -2.83 8.08 3.21
C HIS A 11 -4.29 8.51 3.17
N THR A 12 -5.08 7.73 2.44
CA THR A 12 -6.54 7.79 2.53
C THR A 12 -6.97 7.25 3.88
N ASN A 13 -7.86 7.97 4.59
CA ASN A 13 -8.41 7.47 5.85
C ASN A 13 -9.20 6.17 5.58
N ILE A 14 -9.13 5.20 6.48
CA ILE A 14 -9.88 3.95 6.33
C ILE A 14 -11.39 4.16 6.10
N SER A 15 -11.98 5.21 6.66
CA SER A 15 -13.40 5.56 6.43
C SER A 15 -13.71 5.98 5.00
N GLU A 16 -12.71 6.40 4.23
CA GLU A 16 -12.85 6.82 2.83
C GLU A 16 -12.62 5.65 1.85
N ILE A 17 -12.20 4.48 2.34
CA ILE A 17 -11.93 3.29 1.51
C ILE A 17 -13.18 2.41 1.44
N SER A 18 -13.54 1.90 0.27
CA SER A 18 -14.62 0.90 0.12
C SER A 18 -14.28 -0.39 0.89
N PRO A 19 -15.19 -0.97 1.70
CA PRO A 19 -16.62 -0.67 1.83
C PRO A 19 -17.00 0.31 2.96
N PHE A 20 -16.04 0.94 3.64
CA PHE A 20 -16.30 1.93 4.71
C PHE A 20 -16.83 3.27 4.16
N TYR A 21 -16.55 3.55 2.88
CA TYR A 21 -17.10 4.69 2.17
C TYR A 21 -18.63 4.64 2.15
N CYS A 22 -19.26 5.58 2.85
CA CYS A 22 -20.70 5.76 2.83
C CYS A 22 -21.09 6.50 1.55
N ALA A 23 -21.43 5.77 0.49
CA ALA A 23 -22.32 6.32 -0.51
C ALA A 23 -23.68 6.51 0.16
N SER A 24 -23.93 7.74 0.61
CA SER A 24 -25.22 8.27 1.04
C SER A 24 -25.64 8.01 2.50
N TYR A 25 -25.47 9.04 3.32
CA TYR A 25 -26.37 9.35 4.42
C TYR A 25 -27.74 9.86 3.89
N ASP A 26 -27.80 10.23 2.60
CA ASP A 26 -28.91 10.94 1.95
C ASP A 26 -29.66 10.15 0.86
N SER A 27 -29.38 8.86 0.63
CA SER A 27 -30.15 8.06 -0.34
C SER A 27 -30.86 6.91 0.35
N ALA A 28 -32.15 6.79 0.03
CA ALA A 28 -33.05 5.71 0.45
C ALA A 28 -32.66 4.32 -0.11
N SER A 29 -31.41 4.14 -0.54
CA SER A 29 -30.78 2.86 -0.87
C SER A 29 -29.73 2.53 0.19
N SER A 30 -30.16 2.50 1.44
CA SER A 30 -29.34 2.01 2.55
C SER A 30 -29.15 0.51 2.38
N THR A 31 -28.09 0.08 1.69
CA THR A 31 -27.44 -1.19 2.04
C THR A 31 -27.25 -1.15 3.55
N ILE A 32 -27.81 -2.12 4.29
CA ILE A 32 -27.70 -2.18 5.75
C ILE A 32 -26.21 -2.17 6.07
N MET A 33 -25.67 -1.00 6.41
CA MET A 33 -24.27 -0.87 6.78
C MET A 33 -24.12 -1.62 8.10
N ASP A 34 -23.32 -2.68 8.08
CA ASP A 34 -22.99 -3.48 9.24
C ASP A 34 -22.61 -2.55 10.41
N SER A 35 -23.12 -2.84 11.60
CA SER A 35 -22.78 -2.12 12.84
C SER A 35 -21.27 -1.96 13.02
N THR A 36 -20.49 -2.96 12.61
CA THR A 36 -19.02 -2.95 12.69
C THR A 36 -18.42 -1.89 11.76
N LEU A 37 -18.95 -1.71 10.55
CA LEU A 37 -18.49 -0.68 9.61
C LEU A 37 -18.80 0.73 10.11
N LYS A 38 -19.99 0.94 10.70
CA LYS A 38 -20.35 2.21 11.35
C LYS A 38 -19.40 2.56 12.49
N GLU A 39 -19.05 1.56 13.30
CA GLU A 39 -18.14 1.75 14.42
C GLU A 39 -16.72 2.11 13.95
N ILE A 40 -16.20 1.39 12.94
CA ILE A 40 -14.89 1.71 12.34
C ILE A 40 -14.87 3.13 11.78
N TYR A 41 -15.93 3.54 11.09
CA TYR A 41 -16.05 4.91 10.58
C TYR A 41 -15.96 5.93 11.73
N ALA A 42 -16.79 5.81 12.76
CA ALA A 42 -16.83 6.75 13.88
C ALA A 42 -15.48 6.82 14.63
N LEU A 43 -14.88 5.67 14.90
CA LEU A 43 -13.58 5.58 15.55
C LEU A 43 -12.46 6.17 14.68
N SER A 44 -12.51 5.99 13.35
CA SER A 44 -11.49 6.55 12.46
C SER A 44 -11.52 8.09 12.43
N MET A 45 -12.70 8.69 12.54
CA MET A 45 -12.86 10.14 12.64
C MET A 45 -12.36 10.65 14.01
N GLN A 46 -12.67 9.92 15.08
CA GLN A 46 -12.13 10.22 16.41
C GLN A 46 -10.60 10.13 16.44
N TYR A 47 -10.03 9.11 15.81
CA TYR A 47 -8.59 8.92 15.67
C TYR A 47 -7.95 10.11 14.96
N LEU A 48 -8.51 10.50 13.80
CA LEU A 48 -8.01 11.63 13.01
C LEU A 48 -7.99 12.92 13.83
N VAL A 49 -9.08 13.24 14.54
CA VAL A 49 -9.19 14.42 15.39
C VAL A 49 -8.16 14.39 16.53
N ARG A 50 -7.92 13.21 17.13
CA ARG A 50 -7.03 13.06 18.27
C ARG A 50 -5.55 13.16 17.91
N PHE A 51 -5.13 12.53 16.81
CA PHE A 51 -3.72 12.38 16.47
C PHE A 51 -3.25 13.31 15.33
N GLY A 52 -4.18 13.90 14.58
CA GLY A 52 -3.89 14.86 13.51
C GLY A 52 -3.41 14.21 12.20
N PHE A 53 -3.59 12.90 12.06
CA PHE A 53 -3.33 12.14 10.83
C PHE A 53 -4.31 10.97 10.71
N PRO A 54 -4.60 10.47 9.49
CA PRO A 54 -5.58 9.42 9.29
C PRO A 54 -5.11 8.06 9.84
N TYR A 55 -6.05 7.22 10.25
CA TYR A 55 -5.75 5.82 10.51
C TYR A 55 -5.60 5.06 9.18
N PHE A 56 -4.50 4.33 9.04
CA PHE A 56 -4.20 3.52 7.85
C PHE A 56 -3.65 2.15 8.26
N ILE A 57 -3.89 1.16 7.41
CA ILE A 57 -3.43 -0.22 7.58
C ILE A 57 -2.38 -0.58 6.54
N LYS A 58 -1.63 -1.64 6.80
CA LYS A 58 -0.75 -2.27 5.80
C LYS A 58 -1.62 -3.01 4.78
N ASP A 59 -1.22 -2.98 3.50
CA ASP A 59 -1.96 -3.52 2.34
C ASP A 59 -2.74 -4.85 2.58
N SER A 60 -3.97 -4.85 2.06
CA SER A 60 -4.86 -5.94 1.60
C SER A 60 -5.52 -6.97 2.54
N ASP A 61 -5.11 -7.13 3.80
CA ASP A 61 -5.83 -8.06 4.70
C ASP A 61 -6.96 -7.33 5.43
N TRP A 62 -8.10 -7.22 4.74
CA TRP A 62 -9.33 -6.54 5.18
C TRP A 62 -10.17 -7.38 6.12
N ASP A 63 -9.61 -7.77 7.27
CA ASP A 63 -10.40 -8.36 8.35
C ASP A 63 -10.98 -7.24 9.23
N THR A 64 -12.30 -7.02 9.09
CA THR A 64 -13.04 -5.97 9.78
C THR A 64 -12.94 -6.08 11.31
N ASP A 65 -12.91 -7.29 11.87
CA ASP A 65 -12.83 -7.49 13.32
C ASP A 65 -11.42 -7.15 13.83
N VAL A 66 -10.39 -7.53 13.06
CA VAL A 66 -8.99 -7.16 13.36
C VAL A 66 -8.79 -5.65 13.26
N ILE A 67 -9.35 -5.01 12.22
CA ILE A 67 -9.30 -3.56 12.05
C ILE A 67 -9.98 -2.85 13.23
N LEU A 68 -11.19 -3.29 13.61
CA LEU A 68 -11.92 -2.69 14.71
C LEU A 68 -11.17 -2.84 16.04
N MET A 69 -10.59 -4.01 16.29
CA MET A 69 -9.78 -4.26 17.49
C MET A 69 -8.54 -3.38 17.55
N ASP A 70 -7.75 -3.31 16.46
CA ASP A 70 -6.55 -2.46 16.39
C ASP A 70 -6.89 -0.99 16.54
N LEU A 71 -7.97 -0.52 15.91
CA LEU A 71 -8.41 0.86 15.99
C LEU A 71 -8.88 1.24 17.40
N LYS A 72 -9.65 0.37 18.07
CA LYS A 72 -10.05 0.56 19.49
C LYS A 72 -8.83 0.67 20.39
N MET A 73 -7.83 -0.19 20.20
CA MET A 73 -6.58 -0.14 20.96
C MET A 73 -5.81 1.15 20.67
N SER A 74 -5.67 1.51 19.40
CA SER A 74 -4.91 2.67 18.94
C SER A 74 -5.48 3.99 19.48
N ILE A 75 -6.80 4.13 19.57
CA ILE A 75 -7.43 5.32 20.15
C ILE A 75 -7.08 5.49 21.63
N THR A 76 -6.77 4.42 22.36
CA THR A 76 -6.38 4.55 23.78
C THR A 76 -4.92 4.97 23.97
N ASN A 77 -4.08 4.86 22.93
CA ASN A 77 -2.65 5.09 23.02
C ASN A 77 -2.29 6.56 23.33
N LYS A 78 -1.14 6.74 24.00
CA LYS A 78 -0.53 8.06 24.16
C LYS A 78 -0.05 8.57 22.80
N PRO A 79 -0.20 9.87 22.46
CA PRO A 79 0.16 10.40 21.14
C PRO A 79 1.58 10.05 20.67
N ALA A 80 2.58 10.11 21.55
CA ALA A 80 3.96 9.77 21.20
C ALA A 80 4.14 8.28 20.83
N TYR A 81 3.43 7.39 21.52
CA TYR A 81 3.47 5.95 21.23
C TYR A 81 2.74 5.64 19.93
N GLU A 82 1.56 6.24 19.73
CA GLU A 82 0.79 6.05 18.50
C GLU A 82 1.55 6.56 17.27
N PHE A 83 2.20 7.71 17.39
CA PHE A 83 3.05 8.26 16.34
C PHE A 83 4.19 7.29 15.97
N HIS A 84 4.81 6.65 16.97
CA HIS A 84 5.84 5.64 16.73
C HIS A 84 5.28 4.40 16.03
N CYS A 85 4.12 3.89 16.46
CA CYS A 85 3.44 2.77 15.81
C CYS A 85 3.07 3.09 14.34
N ALA A 86 2.51 4.27 14.09
CA ALA A 86 2.20 4.73 12.73
C ALA A 86 3.48 4.86 11.87
N SER A 87 4.59 5.30 12.46
CA SER A 87 5.89 5.37 11.79
C SER A 87 6.38 3.98 11.38
N GLN A 88 6.28 2.99 12.26
CA GLN A 88 6.64 1.60 11.95
C GLN A 88 5.77 1.03 10.83
N LYS A 89 4.45 1.22 10.89
CA LYS A 89 3.51 0.82 9.83
C LYS A 89 3.93 1.45 8.49
N GLN A 90 4.28 2.74 8.49
CA GLN A 90 4.72 3.45 7.29
C GLN A 90 6.01 2.90 6.69
N PHE A 91 7.02 2.58 7.51
CA PHE A 91 8.25 1.97 7.02
C PHE A 91 7.98 0.63 6.34
N THR A 92 7.13 -0.20 6.93
CA THR A 92 6.75 -1.47 6.30
C THR A 92 6.04 -1.29 4.96
N ILE A 93 5.15 -0.29 4.83
CA ILE A 93 4.52 0.03 3.54
C ILE A 93 5.58 0.44 2.51
N ILE A 94 6.54 1.28 2.90
CA ILE A 94 7.63 1.72 2.01
C ILE A 94 8.48 0.52 1.56
N GLU A 95 8.86 -0.38 2.48
CA GLU A 95 9.61 -1.59 2.16
C GLU A 95 8.89 -2.45 1.12
N GLN A 96 7.59 -2.69 1.30
CA GLN A 96 6.77 -3.44 0.34
C GLN A 96 6.71 -2.76 -1.03
N HIS A 97 6.61 -1.43 -1.07
CA HIS A 97 6.62 -0.70 -2.34
C HIS A 97 7.97 -0.80 -3.05
N ILE A 98 9.07 -0.73 -2.30
CA ILE A 98 10.43 -0.94 -2.82
C ILE A 98 10.56 -2.35 -3.41
N GLU A 99 10.13 -3.38 -2.68
CA GLU A 99 10.13 -4.77 -3.16
C GLU A 99 9.32 -4.93 -4.45
N LYS A 100 8.07 -4.44 -4.47
CA LYS A 100 7.19 -4.47 -5.66
C LYS A 100 7.85 -3.74 -6.86
N PHE A 101 8.50 -2.61 -6.61
CA PHE A 101 9.20 -1.84 -7.65
C PHE A 101 10.35 -2.64 -8.26
N PHE A 102 11.16 -3.33 -7.45
CA PHE A 102 12.27 -4.14 -7.94
C PHE A 102 11.81 -5.43 -8.62
N GLN A 103 10.76 -6.10 -8.11
CA GLN A 103 10.14 -7.25 -8.77
C GLN A 103 9.63 -6.90 -10.17
N LYS A 104 8.93 -5.77 -10.31
CA LYS A 104 8.42 -5.29 -11.62
C LYS A 104 9.55 -5.03 -12.62
N ARG A 105 10.69 -4.48 -12.17
CA ARG A 105 11.85 -4.25 -13.04
C ARG A 105 12.57 -5.54 -13.46
N ALA A 106 12.70 -6.52 -12.56
CA ALA A 106 13.25 -7.83 -12.90
C ALA A 106 12.39 -8.54 -13.98
N TYR A 107 11.06 -8.43 -13.87
CA TYR A 107 10.14 -8.94 -14.88
C TYR A 107 10.31 -8.26 -16.26
N ILE A 108 10.44 -6.94 -16.28
CA ILE A 108 10.70 -6.18 -17.52
C ILE A 108 12.07 -6.55 -18.11
N GLY A 109 13.12 -6.68 -17.28
CA GLY A 109 14.45 -7.10 -17.72
C GLY A 109 14.46 -8.50 -18.35
N SER A 110 13.72 -9.45 -17.78
CA SER A 110 13.57 -10.81 -18.33
C SER A 110 12.70 -10.88 -19.60
N THR A 111 11.83 -9.89 -19.84
CA THR A 111 10.97 -9.83 -21.04
C THR A 111 11.67 -9.13 -22.22
N ILE A 112 12.70 -8.32 -21.94
CA ILE A 112 13.60 -7.73 -22.95
C ILE A 112 14.83 -8.64 -23.17
N GLU A 113 14.69 -9.96 -23.01
CA GLU A 113 15.47 -10.87 -23.85
C GLU A 113 14.84 -10.89 -25.24
N SER A 114 14.98 -9.74 -25.92
CA SER A 114 14.64 -9.59 -27.32
C SER A 114 15.54 -10.53 -28.14
N PRO A 115 15.01 -11.25 -29.15
CA PRO A 115 15.74 -12.22 -29.98
C PRO A 115 16.84 -11.59 -30.88
N ILE A 116 17.28 -10.38 -30.57
CA ILE A 116 18.26 -9.61 -31.34
C ILE A 116 19.69 -10.11 -31.08
N ILE A 117 19.97 -10.73 -29.92
CA ILE A 117 21.33 -11.24 -29.62
C ILE A 117 21.61 -12.60 -30.30
N GLN A 118 20.59 -13.34 -30.74
CA GLN A 118 20.79 -14.63 -31.43
C GLN A 118 21.18 -14.50 -32.91
N ALA A 119 21.01 -13.32 -33.53
CA ALA A 119 21.39 -13.10 -34.92
C ALA A 119 22.88 -12.78 -35.11
N THR A 120 23.58 -12.30 -34.09
CA THR A 120 24.99 -11.85 -34.22
C THR A 120 26.04 -12.89 -33.87
N VAL A 121 25.66 -14.07 -33.36
CA VAL A 121 26.63 -15.14 -33.02
C VAL A 121 26.82 -16.16 -34.15
N LYS A 122 25.95 -16.15 -35.18
CA LYS A 122 26.05 -17.11 -36.29
C LYS A 122 26.98 -16.67 -37.44
N ASP A 123 27.39 -15.41 -37.49
CA ASP A 123 28.20 -14.89 -38.60
C ASP A 123 29.71 -14.90 -38.35
N PHE A 124 30.18 -15.37 -37.18
CA PHE A 124 31.61 -15.51 -36.89
C PHE A 124 32.12 -16.93 -37.17
N ASP A 125 31.79 -17.48 -38.34
CA ASP A 125 32.43 -18.70 -38.84
C ASP A 125 33.77 -18.34 -39.52
N LEU A 126 34.78 -18.06 -38.68
CA LEU A 126 36.13 -17.68 -39.11
C LEU A 126 36.99 -18.91 -39.48
N ASN A 127 36.41 -19.93 -40.12
CA ASN A 127 37.17 -21.11 -40.56
C ASN A 127 37.04 -21.44 -42.05
N LYS A 128 36.88 -20.41 -42.88
CA LYS A 128 37.02 -20.54 -44.33
C LYS A 128 37.96 -19.47 -44.88
N THR A 129 39.25 -19.78 -44.89
CA THR A 129 40.19 -19.58 -46.02
C THR A 129 41.62 -19.48 -45.49
N ILE A 130 42.35 -20.60 -45.54
CA ILE A 130 43.71 -20.58 -46.09
C ILE A 130 43.78 -21.73 -47.08
N ARG A 131 43.60 -21.41 -48.37
CA ARG A 131 44.15 -22.22 -49.45
C ARG A 131 45.62 -21.84 -49.59
N LYS A 132 46.50 -22.82 -49.56
CA LYS A 132 47.60 -22.96 -50.53
C LYS A 132 48.00 -24.42 -50.62
#